data_AF-A0A433LC75-F1
#
_entry.id   AF-A0A433LC75-F1
#
_cell.length_a   1.000
_cell.length_b   1.000
_cell.length_c   1.000
_cell.angle_alpha   90.00
_cell.angle_beta   90.00
_cell.angle_gamma   90.00
#
_symmetry.space_group_name_H-M   'P 1'
#
loop_
_entity.id
_entity.type
_entity.pdbx_description
1 polymer ?
#
loop_
_entity_poly.entity_id
_entity_poly.type
_entity_poly.pdbx_seq_one_letter_code
_entity_poly.pdbx_strand_id
1 'polypeptide(L)'
;MSLESQIAALVSAANNLTSQVAGKMAGIDKAVKNAVEGIPREIERKMDREVFVDQLNGDDNNPGTSANPVKTIRKAAQETPSGAAVSITLMSDYEFYDVRDNADFLNAYVRIRSFDVNSHKKIKFNRYNNDGRERIAGFGSRRGGLFNFYNVVLELPDMPQNPGTFGYNSTVITTHGGDDMGVPLSLRMNNVEIIVPDAAINNFWFMGNQNGITLASVINLTAPKAWIDRGRFFFGGVESEGVFVGRRIVSNPGILPSV
;
A
#
# COMPACT_ATOMS: atom_id res chain seq x y z
N MET A 1 1.09 46.02 60.99
CA MET A 1 2.14 45.18 60.37
C MET A 1 3.40 46.01 60.25
N SER A 2 4.58 45.47 60.62
CA SER A 2 5.85 46.18 60.46
C SER A 2 6.46 45.95 59.08
N LEU A 3 7.37 46.82 58.65
CA LEU A 3 8.10 46.68 57.38
C LEU A 3 8.92 45.38 57.34
N GLU A 4 9.52 44.99 58.46
CA GLU A 4 10.28 43.74 58.58
C GLU A 4 9.40 42.52 58.31
N SER A 5 8.16 42.52 58.82
CA SER A 5 7.19 41.44 58.56
C SER A 5 6.78 41.37 57.09
N GLN A 6 6.68 42.51 56.39
CA GLN A 6 6.37 42.55 54.96
C GLN A 6 7.55 42.07 54.11
N ILE A 7 8.79 42.45 54.47
CA ILE A 7 10.01 42.00 53.80
C ILE A 7 10.17 40.49 53.94
N ALA A 8 9.97 39.94 55.13
CA ALA A 8 10.04 38.49 55.35
C ALA A 8 9.00 37.73 54.51
N ALA A 9 7.77 38.23 54.43
CA ALA A 9 6.73 37.66 53.59
C ALA A 9 7.08 37.70 52.10
N LEU A 10 7.64 38.82 51.61
CA LEU A 10 8.08 38.96 50.23
C LEU A 10 9.22 38.00 49.88
N VAL A 11 10.23 37.86 50.74
CA VAL A 11 11.34 36.92 50.54
C VAL A 11 10.83 35.48 50.49
N SER A 12 9.88 35.13 51.37
CA SER A 12 9.25 33.80 51.33
C SER A 12 8.49 33.56 50.02
N ALA A 13 7.72 34.54 49.55
CA ALA A 13 7.00 34.44 48.28
C ALA A 13 7.97 34.31 47.09
N ALA A 14 9.07 35.07 47.09
CA ALA A 14 10.12 34.99 46.07
C ALA A 14 10.79 33.61 46.06
N ASN A 15 11.15 33.05 47.21
CA ASN A 15 11.75 31.72 47.31
C ASN A 15 10.79 30.62 46.84
N ASN A 16 9.50 30.74 47.16
CA ASN A 16 8.46 29.84 46.69
C ASN A 16 8.31 29.90 45.17
N LEU A 17 8.28 31.11 44.59
CA LEU A 17 8.22 31.32 43.15
C LEU A 17 9.46 30.73 42.46
N THR A 18 10.67 31.01 42.97
CA THR A 18 11.92 30.46 42.44
C THR A 18 11.91 28.93 42.44
N SER A 19 11.43 28.32 43.53
CA SER A 19 11.33 26.85 43.63
C SER A 19 10.33 26.26 42.63
N GLN A 20 9.17 26.92 42.47
CA GLN A 20 8.17 26.51 41.48
C GLN A 20 8.68 26.64 40.04
N VAL A 21 9.42 27.72 39.75
CA VAL A 21 10.04 27.94 38.43
C VAL A 21 11.08 26.87 38.15
N ALA A 22 11.98 26.57 39.08
CA ALA A 22 12.98 25.52 38.93
C ALA A 22 12.34 24.14 38.68
N GLY A 23 11.26 23.80 39.41
CA GLY A 23 10.51 22.57 39.20
C GLY A 23 9.85 22.49 37.82
N LYS A 24 9.26 23.59 37.35
CA LYS A 24 8.69 23.67 35.99
C LYS A 24 9.76 23.57 34.92
N MET A 25 10.91 24.21 35.08
CA MET A 25 12.03 24.11 34.14
C MET A 25 12.51 22.67 34.01
N ALA A 26 12.74 21.97 35.12
CA ALA A 26 13.13 20.55 35.09
C ALA A 26 12.07 19.66 34.40
N GLY A 27 10.78 19.95 34.60
CA GLY A 27 9.69 19.27 33.91
C GLY A 27 9.69 19.53 32.40
N ILE A 28 9.94 20.77 31.98
CA ILE A 28 10.06 21.17 30.57
C ILE A 28 11.27 20.47 29.93
N ASP A 29 12.44 20.54 30.57
CA ASP A 29 13.67 19.92 30.05
C ASP A 29 13.49 18.42 29.83
N LYS A 30 12.82 17.74 30.76
CA LYS A 30 12.49 16.32 30.64
C LYS A 30 11.54 16.06 29.46
N ALA A 31 10.49 16.87 29.30
CA ALA A 31 9.54 16.73 28.20
C ALA A 31 10.20 17.00 26.83
N VAL A 32 11.04 18.03 26.74
CA VAL A 32 11.82 18.37 25.55
C VAL A 32 12.77 17.23 25.21
N LYS A 33 13.52 16.70 26.18
CA LYS A 33 14.42 15.56 25.96
C LYS A 33 13.67 14.34 25.44
N ASN A 34 12.55 13.98 26.06
CA ASN A 34 11.72 12.86 25.62
C ASN A 34 11.19 13.06 24.19
N ALA A 35 10.79 14.27 23.82
CA ALA A 35 10.33 14.58 22.46
C ALA A 35 11.48 14.49 21.44
N VAL A 36 12.63 15.08 21.74
CA VAL A 36 13.83 15.06 20.89
C VAL A 36 14.30 13.63 20.62
N GLU A 37 14.25 12.76 21.64
CA GLU A 37 14.68 11.37 21.50
C GLU A 37 13.57 10.44 20.97
N GLY A 38 12.30 10.77 21.20
CA GLY A 38 11.16 9.90 20.87
C GLY A 38 10.65 10.08 19.44
N ILE A 39 10.53 11.33 18.99
CA ILE A 39 9.90 11.65 17.69
C ILE A 39 10.64 11.02 16.50
N PRO A 40 11.99 11.10 16.39
CA PRO A 40 12.71 10.50 15.27
C PRO A 40 12.48 8.99 15.16
N ARG A 41 12.52 8.26 16.30
CA ARG A 41 12.29 6.81 16.34
C ARG A 41 10.87 6.44 15.89
N GLU A 42 9.88 7.23 16.29
CA GLU A 42 8.50 7.02 15.84
C GLU A 42 8.32 7.30 14.35
N ILE A 43 9.02 8.30 13.80
CA ILE A 43 9.04 8.57 12.36
C ILE A 43 9.68 7.39 11.63
N GLU A 44 10.87 6.96 12.03
CA GLU A 44 11.58 5.82 11.42
C GLU A 44 10.72 4.55 11.43
N ARG A 45 10.09 4.24 12.57
CA ARG A 45 9.17 3.09 12.70
C ARG A 45 7.96 3.19 11.78
N LYS A 46 7.48 4.40 11.47
CA LYS A 46 6.38 4.59 10.52
C LYS A 46 6.82 4.57 9.05
N MET A 47 8.08 4.89 8.78
CA MET A 47 8.64 4.93 7.43
C MET A 47 9.08 3.56 6.92
N ASP A 48 9.33 2.59 7.80
CA ASP A 48 9.55 1.18 7.45
C ASP A 48 8.86 0.28 8.48
N ARG A 49 7.77 -0.38 8.09
CA ARG A 49 6.97 -1.20 9.00
C ARG A 49 6.51 -2.52 8.40
N GLU A 50 6.38 -3.52 9.27
CA GLU A 50 5.63 -4.73 8.99
C GLU A 50 4.20 -4.62 9.55
N VAL A 51 3.22 -5.07 8.78
CA VAL A 51 1.80 -5.10 9.16
C VAL A 51 1.23 -6.48 8.88
N PHE A 52 0.62 -7.07 9.90
CA PHE A 52 -0.06 -8.36 9.77
C PHE A 52 -1.54 -8.15 9.45
N VAL A 53 -2.03 -8.84 8.41
CA VAL A 53 -3.41 -8.77 7.95
C VAL A 53 -4.05 -10.16 8.10
N ASP A 54 -5.15 -10.22 8.83
CA ASP A 54 -6.00 -11.40 8.95
C ASP A 54 -7.45 -10.96 8.70
N GLN A 55 -8.01 -11.31 7.54
CA GLN A 55 -9.36 -10.87 7.19
C GLN A 55 -10.44 -11.60 8.02
N LEU A 56 -10.13 -12.78 8.54
CA LEU A 56 -11.07 -13.60 9.30
C LEU A 56 -11.10 -13.18 10.77
N ASN A 57 -9.94 -12.96 11.38
CA ASN A 57 -9.80 -12.72 12.82
C ASN A 57 -9.29 -11.32 13.20
N GLY A 58 -8.90 -10.49 12.23
CA GLY A 58 -8.38 -9.15 12.47
C GLY A 58 -9.47 -8.10 12.71
N ASP A 59 -9.03 -6.94 13.22
CA ASP A 59 -9.85 -5.73 13.42
C ASP A 59 -9.03 -4.53 12.94
N ASP A 60 -9.62 -3.64 12.15
CA ASP A 60 -8.91 -2.44 11.68
C ASP A 60 -8.61 -1.42 12.78
N ASN A 61 -9.12 -1.60 14.00
CA ASN A 61 -8.69 -0.85 15.18
C ASN A 61 -7.42 -1.42 15.83
N ASN A 62 -6.94 -2.59 15.40
CA ASN A 62 -5.75 -3.21 15.93
C ASN A 62 -4.46 -2.51 15.48
N PRO A 63 -3.35 -2.65 16.22
CA PRO A 63 -2.07 -2.05 15.87
C PRO A 63 -1.35 -2.71 14.67
N GLY A 64 -1.90 -3.79 14.10
CA GLY A 64 -1.29 -4.49 12.96
C GLY A 64 -0.09 -5.37 13.32
N THR A 65 -0.04 -5.84 14.55
CA THR A 65 0.96 -6.82 15.04
C THR A 65 0.50 -8.24 14.76
N SER A 66 1.39 -9.24 14.81
CA SER A 66 0.99 -10.65 14.60
C SER A 66 -0.04 -11.16 15.62
N ALA A 67 0.03 -10.68 16.87
CA ALA A 67 -0.92 -11.02 17.92
C ALA A 67 -2.26 -10.26 17.82
N ASN A 68 -2.24 -9.07 17.21
CA ASN A 68 -3.41 -8.23 16.98
C ASN A 68 -3.33 -7.67 15.54
N PRO A 69 -3.69 -8.50 14.53
CA PRO A 69 -3.58 -8.12 13.13
C PRO A 69 -4.70 -7.15 12.73
N VAL A 70 -4.44 -6.31 11.73
CA VAL A 70 -5.52 -5.54 11.10
C VAL A 70 -6.37 -6.45 10.22
N LYS A 71 -7.61 -6.04 9.95
CA LYS A 71 -8.51 -6.83 9.11
C LYS A 71 -8.25 -6.62 7.64
N THR A 72 -7.92 -5.39 7.23
CA THR A 72 -7.86 -4.99 5.83
C THR A 72 -6.48 -4.54 5.38
N ILE A 73 -6.16 -4.84 4.12
CA ILE A 73 -4.99 -4.26 3.43
C ILE A 73 -5.19 -2.74 3.29
N ARG A 74 -6.44 -2.27 3.11
CA ARG A 74 -6.78 -0.84 3.11
C ARG A 74 -6.30 -0.14 4.37
N LYS A 75 -6.50 -0.72 5.55
CA LYS A 75 -6.02 -0.15 6.80
C LYS A 75 -4.49 -0.06 6.83
N ALA A 76 -3.79 -1.10 6.37
CA ALA A 76 -2.33 -1.05 6.23
C ALA A 76 -1.88 0.09 5.31
N ALA A 77 -2.57 0.30 4.18
CA ALA A 77 -2.30 1.41 3.26
C ALA A 77 -2.54 2.78 3.90
N GLN A 78 -3.66 2.97 4.60
CA GLN A 78 -4.00 4.22 5.27
C GLN A 78 -2.99 4.62 6.37
N GLU A 79 -2.35 3.64 7.00
CA GLU A 79 -1.34 3.90 8.01
C GLU A 79 0.09 3.98 7.46
N THR A 80 0.26 3.81 6.15
CA THR A 80 1.56 3.93 5.48
C THR A 80 1.75 5.38 5.01
N PRO A 81 2.71 6.13 5.59
CA PRO A 81 2.99 7.50 5.14
C PRO A 81 3.48 7.54 3.69
N SER A 82 3.37 8.72 3.07
CA SER A 82 3.96 8.95 1.75
C SER A 82 5.47 8.69 1.78
N GLY A 83 6.01 7.98 0.78
CA GLY A 83 7.46 7.71 0.71
C GLY A 83 7.93 6.55 1.58
N ALA A 84 7.05 5.92 2.37
CA ALA A 84 7.40 4.84 3.28
C ALA A 84 7.50 3.47 2.59
N ALA A 85 8.08 2.52 3.31
CA ALA A 85 8.05 1.10 3.02
C ALA A 85 7.09 0.38 3.98
N VAL A 86 6.29 -0.53 3.43
CA VAL A 86 5.41 -1.41 4.20
C VAL A 86 5.53 -2.84 3.72
N SER A 87 5.72 -3.76 4.67
CA SER A 87 5.65 -5.20 4.45
C SER A 87 4.34 -5.73 5.02
N ILE A 88 3.41 -6.08 4.15
CA ILE A 88 2.11 -6.65 4.48
C ILE A 88 2.24 -8.17 4.51
N THR A 89 1.99 -8.76 5.67
CA THR A 89 2.09 -10.20 5.90
C THR A 89 0.69 -10.78 6.12
N LEU A 90 0.22 -11.59 5.17
CA LEU A 90 -1.11 -12.20 5.16
C LEU A 90 -1.15 -13.45 6.06
N MET A 91 -2.02 -13.44 7.06
CA MET A 91 -2.24 -14.58 7.96
C MET A 91 -3.38 -15.48 7.49
N SER A 92 -4.36 -14.90 6.79
CA SER A 92 -5.45 -15.60 6.10
C SER A 92 -5.41 -15.31 4.60
N ASP A 93 -6.23 -16.03 3.83
CA ASP A 93 -6.60 -15.56 2.50
C ASP A 93 -7.33 -14.21 2.62
N TYR A 94 -7.26 -13.41 1.56
CA TYR A 94 -7.78 -12.07 1.50
C TYR A 94 -8.65 -11.89 0.25
N GLU A 95 -9.79 -11.23 0.40
CA GLU A 95 -10.69 -10.86 -0.68
C GLU A 95 -10.96 -9.36 -0.64
N PHE A 96 -10.67 -8.66 -1.73
CA PHE A 96 -11.19 -7.31 -1.94
C PHE A 96 -12.66 -7.40 -2.33
N TYR A 97 -13.59 -6.72 -1.63
CA TYR A 97 -15.02 -6.81 -1.96
C TYR A 97 -15.47 -5.75 -2.97
N ASP A 98 -15.18 -4.47 -2.72
CA ASP A 98 -15.56 -3.37 -3.62
C ASP A 98 -14.59 -2.18 -3.57
N VAL A 99 -14.95 -1.07 -4.22
CA VAL A 99 -14.15 0.17 -4.26
C VAL A 99 -13.74 0.69 -2.88
N ARG A 100 -14.52 0.43 -1.84
CA ARG A 100 -14.23 0.81 -0.46
C ARG A 100 -13.14 -0.08 0.15
N ASP A 101 -12.68 -1.13 -0.50
CA ASP A 101 -11.56 -1.92 -0.01
C ASP A 101 -10.25 -1.59 -0.72
N ASN A 102 -10.26 -0.66 -1.67
CA ASN A 102 -9.05 -0.25 -2.36
C ASN A 102 -7.96 0.18 -1.39
N ALA A 103 -6.78 -0.39 -1.60
CA ALA A 103 -5.57 -0.07 -0.86
C ALA A 103 -4.75 0.93 -1.66
N ASP A 104 -4.98 2.22 -1.39
CA ASP A 104 -4.28 3.32 -2.05
C ASP A 104 -2.99 3.68 -1.30
N PHE A 105 -1.86 3.56 -1.98
CA PHE A 105 -0.54 3.95 -1.49
C PHE A 105 -0.04 5.21 -2.20
N LEU A 106 0.74 6.04 -1.50
CA LEU A 106 1.28 7.29 -2.04
C LEU A 106 2.81 7.21 -2.09
N ASN A 107 3.38 7.00 -3.29
CA ASN A 107 4.82 6.85 -3.51
C ASN A 107 5.48 5.91 -2.48
N ALA A 108 4.96 4.68 -2.35
CA ALA A 108 5.41 3.74 -1.33
C ALA A 108 6.09 2.51 -1.93
N TYR A 109 6.98 1.90 -1.13
CA TYR A 109 7.43 0.53 -1.35
C TYR A 109 6.48 -0.42 -0.62
N VAL A 110 5.74 -1.24 -1.35
CA VAL A 110 4.74 -2.16 -0.82
C VAL A 110 5.21 -3.58 -1.10
N ARG A 111 5.49 -4.34 -0.04
CA ARG A 111 5.72 -5.78 -0.13
C ARG A 111 4.52 -6.51 0.43
N ILE A 112 4.05 -7.54 -0.25
CA ILE A 112 2.94 -8.39 0.20
C ILE A 112 3.41 -9.84 0.16
N ARG A 113 3.25 -10.54 1.27
CA ARG A 113 3.66 -11.94 1.41
C ARG A 113 2.72 -12.76 2.28
N SER A 114 2.78 -14.07 2.13
CA SER A 114 2.20 -15.00 3.09
C SER A 114 2.98 -15.03 4.41
N PHE A 115 2.28 -15.24 5.53
CA PHE A 115 2.89 -15.38 6.86
C PHE A 115 3.79 -16.61 6.96
N ASP A 116 3.30 -17.77 6.51
CA ASP A 116 4.08 -19.00 6.44
C ASP A 116 4.72 -19.13 5.06
N VAL A 117 6.03 -19.39 5.03
CA VAL A 117 6.84 -19.59 3.82
C VAL A 117 6.41 -20.80 3.00
N ASN A 118 5.74 -21.78 3.62
CA ASN A 118 5.20 -22.95 2.92
C ASN A 118 3.74 -22.76 2.50
N SER A 119 3.12 -21.63 2.85
CA SER A 119 1.75 -21.30 2.47
C SER A 119 1.73 -20.25 1.35
N HIS A 120 0.84 -20.43 0.37
CA HIS A 120 0.54 -19.41 -0.62
C HIS A 120 -0.84 -18.83 -0.30
N LYS A 121 -0.90 -17.80 0.55
CA LYS A 121 -2.15 -17.08 0.81
C LYS A 121 -2.67 -16.48 -0.47
N LYS A 122 -3.97 -16.61 -0.65
CA LYS A 122 -4.68 -16.12 -1.83
C LYS A 122 -5.15 -14.70 -1.59
N ILE A 123 -4.96 -13.84 -2.59
CA ILE A 123 -5.58 -12.53 -2.70
C ILE A 123 -6.55 -12.60 -3.87
N LYS A 124 -7.85 -12.59 -3.57
CA LYS A 124 -8.91 -12.55 -4.55
C LYS A 124 -9.35 -11.10 -4.78
N PHE A 125 -9.42 -10.71 -6.04
CA PHE A 125 -9.90 -9.40 -6.44
C PHE A 125 -11.33 -9.52 -6.94
N ASN A 126 -12.25 -8.74 -6.38
CA ASN A 126 -13.60 -8.65 -6.93
C ASN A 126 -13.73 -7.44 -7.85
N ARG A 127 -14.65 -7.60 -8.79
CA ARG A 127 -15.06 -6.53 -9.69
C ARG A 127 -16.22 -5.74 -9.10
N TYR A 128 -16.32 -4.50 -9.53
CA TYR A 128 -17.49 -3.67 -9.33
C TYR A 128 -17.77 -2.85 -10.58
N ASN A 129 -19.04 -2.58 -10.85
CA ASN A 129 -19.43 -1.70 -11.96
C ASN A 129 -19.59 -0.27 -11.44
N ASN A 130 -19.05 0.69 -12.16
CA ASN A 130 -19.23 2.10 -11.86
C ASN A 130 -19.49 2.86 -13.17
N ASP A 131 -20.72 3.32 -13.36
CA ASP A 131 -21.22 4.02 -14.54
C ASP A 131 -20.98 3.26 -15.86
N GLY A 132 -21.31 1.96 -15.87
CA GLY A 132 -21.15 1.11 -17.06
C GLY A 132 -19.70 0.73 -17.36
N ARG A 133 -18.76 1.05 -16.47
CA ARG A 133 -17.36 0.61 -16.56
C ARG A 133 -17.08 -0.49 -15.55
N GLU A 134 -16.47 -1.57 -16.02
CA GLU A 134 -15.99 -2.64 -15.13
C GLU A 134 -14.71 -2.19 -14.45
N ARG A 135 -14.62 -2.35 -13.12
CA ARG A 135 -13.45 -2.00 -12.33
C ARG A 135 -13.08 -3.14 -11.41
N ILE A 136 -11.84 -3.15 -10.94
CA ILE A 136 -11.36 -4.12 -9.96
C ILE A 136 -11.07 -3.39 -8.65
N ALA A 137 -11.47 -3.99 -7.54
CA ALA A 137 -11.00 -3.58 -6.23
C ALA A 137 -9.61 -4.16 -5.98
N GLY A 138 -8.64 -3.34 -5.63
CA GLY A 138 -7.24 -3.75 -5.56
C GLY A 138 -6.31 -2.66 -5.04
N PHE A 139 -5.18 -2.49 -5.72
CA PHE A 139 -4.11 -1.60 -5.30
C PHE A 139 -4.09 -0.32 -6.12
N GLY A 140 -4.16 0.82 -5.45
CA GLY A 140 -3.92 2.12 -6.04
C GLY A 140 -2.54 2.65 -5.69
N SER A 141 -1.92 3.35 -6.63
CA SER A 141 -0.65 4.02 -6.45
C SER A 141 -0.73 5.45 -6.92
N ARG A 142 -0.58 6.41 -6.00
CA ARG A 142 -0.45 7.82 -6.32
C ARG A 142 1.02 8.21 -6.32
N ARG A 143 1.44 9.05 -7.25
CA ARG A 143 2.82 9.53 -7.40
C ARG A 143 3.87 8.42 -7.57
N GLY A 144 3.49 7.32 -8.21
CA GLY A 144 4.34 6.14 -8.41
C GLY A 144 4.31 5.18 -7.23
N GLY A 145 5.09 4.10 -7.33
CA GLY A 145 5.17 3.08 -6.29
C GLY A 145 5.88 1.82 -6.76
N LEU A 146 6.23 0.97 -5.80
CA LEU A 146 6.80 -0.34 -6.06
C LEU A 146 5.98 -1.39 -5.32
N PHE A 147 5.36 -2.30 -6.06
CA PHE A 147 4.66 -3.45 -5.52
C PHE A 147 5.51 -4.70 -5.66
N ASN A 148 5.68 -5.43 -4.57
CA ASN A 148 6.47 -6.64 -4.50
C ASN A 148 5.64 -7.78 -3.90
N PHE A 149 5.18 -8.71 -4.74
CA PHE A 149 4.45 -9.89 -4.32
C PHE A 149 5.40 -11.06 -4.15
N TYR A 150 5.34 -11.70 -2.98
CA TYR A 150 6.22 -12.80 -2.63
C TYR A 150 5.42 -13.96 -2.03
N ASN A 151 5.47 -15.14 -2.65
CA ASN A 151 4.86 -16.36 -2.10
C ASN A 151 3.33 -16.25 -1.90
N VAL A 152 2.59 -15.80 -2.92
CA VAL A 152 1.13 -15.57 -2.86
C VAL A 152 0.43 -16.06 -4.14
N VAL A 153 -0.87 -16.33 -4.01
CA VAL A 153 -1.76 -16.54 -5.16
C VAL A 153 -2.59 -15.28 -5.39
N LEU A 154 -2.70 -14.85 -6.65
CA LEU A 154 -3.44 -13.66 -7.06
C LEU A 154 -4.58 -14.10 -7.98
N GLU A 155 -5.83 -14.00 -7.53
CA GLU A 155 -7.00 -14.46 -8.27
C GLU A 155 -7.80 -13.29 -8.83
N LEU A 156 -7.84 -13.17 -10.15
CA LEU A 156 -8.63 -12.16 -10.85
C LEU A 156 -10.14 -12.48 -10.78
N PRO A 157 -11.02 -11.48 -10.93
CA PRO A 157 -12.46 -11.71 -10.92
C PRO A 157 -12.94 -12.47 -12.15
N ASP A 158 -14.07 -13.16 -12.00
CA ASP A 158 -14.83 -13.74 -13.11
C ASP A 158 -15.33 -12.66 -14.08
N MET A 159 -15.48 -13.04 -15.36
CA MET A 159 -16.09 -12.16 -16.35
C MET A 159 -17.60 -12.03 -16.11
N PRO A 160 -18.16 -10.80 -16.11
CA PRO A 160 -19.60 -10.62 -16.14
C PRO A 160 -20.21 -11.20 -17.42
N GLN A 161 -21.45 -11.68 -17.32
CA GLN A 161 -22.24 -12.08 -18.50
C GLN A 161 -22.43 -10.91 -19.48
N ASN A 162 -22.68 -9.71 -18.95
CA ASN A 162 -22.83 -8.47 -19.71
C ASN A 162 -21.73 -7.49 -19.28
N PRO A 163 -20.53 -7.56 -19.88
CA PRO A 163 -19.45 -6.66 -19.51
C PRO A 163 -19.76 -5.22 -19.89
N GLY A 164 -19.54 -4.32 -18.93
CA GLY A 164 -19.34 -2.91 -19.22
C GLY A 164 -18.02 -2.63 -19.95
N THR A 165 -17.70 -1.35 -20.10
CA THR A 165 -16.44 -0.93 -20.71
C THR A 165 -15.27 -1.20 -19.77
N PHE A 166 -14.26 -1.90 -20.27
CA PHE A 166 -12.98 -2.06 -19.58
C PHE A 166 -12.06 -0.89 -19.90
N GLY A 167 -11.26 -0.48 -18.92
CA GLY A 167 -10.23 0.51 -19.12
C GLY A 167 -9.20 0.46 -18.02
N TYR A 168 -8.55 1.59 -17.81
CA TYR A 168 -7.45 1.72 -16.86
C TYR A 168 -7.79 1.27 -15.42
N ASN A 169 -8.99 1.60 -14.92
CA ASN A 169 -9.44 1.19 -13.58
C ASN A 169 -9.90 -0.28 -13.50
N SER A 170 -9.79 -1.04 -14.60
CA SER A 170 -10.04 -2.48 -14.66
C SER A 170 -8.73 -3.27 -14.44
N THR A 171 -7.85 -2.76 -13.58
CA THR A 171 -6.53 -3.31 -13.31
C THR A 171 -6.37 -3.66 -11.83
N VAL A 172 -5.60 -4.70 -11.51
CA VAL A 172 -5.30 -5.09 -10.10
C VAL A 172 -4.45 -4.02 -9.41
N ILE A 173 -3.47 -3.46 -10.13
CA ILE A 173 -2.63 -2.36 -9.68
C ILE A 173 -2.82 -1.20 -10.65
N THR A 174 -3.31 -0.07 -10.15
CA THR A 174 -3.52 1.13 -10.96
C THR A 174 -2.73 2.29 -10.39
N THR A 175 -2.21 3.16 -11.25
CA THR A 175 -1.86 4.52 -10.81
C THR A 175 -3.13 5.38 -10.64
N HIS A 176 -2.99 6.65 -10.24
CA HIS A 176 -4.06 7.64 -10.38
C HIS A 176 -3.90 8.40 -11.71
N GLY A 177 -5.01 8.67 -12.40
CA GLY A 177 -5.02 9.50 -13.61
C GLY A 177 -5.02 11.00 -13.29
N GLY A 178 -4.46 11.86 -14.14
CA GLY A 178 -4.40 13.31 -13.92
C GLY A 178 -3.00 13.77 -13.47
N ASP A 179 -2.89 14.49 -12.35
CA ASP A 179 -1.66 15.18 -11.90
C ASP A 179 -0.42 14.29 -11.70
N ASP A 180 -0.59 12.95 -11.67
CA ASP A 180 0.47 11.96 -11.47
C ASP A 180 1.00 11.39 -12.80
N MET A 181 0.96 12.15 -13.90
CA MET A 181 1.51 11.68 -15.20
C MET A 181 3.03 11.46 -15.14
N GLY A 182 3.54 10.48 -15.88
CA GLY A 182 4.98 10.22 -16.01
C GLY A 182 5.60 9.43 -14.86
N VAL A 183 4.84 9.06 -13.83
CA VAL A 183 5.41 8.37 -12.66
C VAL A 183 5.73 6.91 -12.93
N PRO A 184 6.88 6.41 -12.44
CA PRO A 184 7.22 5.00 -12.59
C PRO A 184 6.36 4.15 -11.66
N LEU A 185 5.84 3.05 -12.20
CA LEU A 185 5.22 1.97 -11.44
C LEU A 185 6.10 0.73 -11.59
N SER A 186 6.56 0.19 -10.47
CA SER A 186 7.43 -1.00 -10.47
C SER A 186 6.71 -2.19 -9.85
N LEU A 187 6.83 -3.34 -10.51
CA LEU A 187 6.31 -4.61 -10.05
C LEU A 187 7.44 -5.60 -9.86
N ARG A 188 7.44 -6.28 -8.72
CA ARG A 188 8.27 -7.46 -8.47
C ARG A 188 7.38 -8.63 -8.07
N MET A 189 7.66 -9.79 -8.65
CA MET A 189 7.00 -11.04 -8.30
C MET A 189 8.04 -12.12 -8.09
N ASN A 190 7.91 -12.85 -6.99
CA ASN A 190 8.72 -14.04 -6.73
C ASN A 190 7.84 -15.13 -6.11
N ASN A 191 7.79 -16.29 -6.76
CA ASN A 191 6.95 -17.42 -6.37
C ASN A 191 5.47 -17.00 -6.27
N VAL A 192 4.93 -16.55 -7.39
CA VAL A 192 3.55 -16.03 -7.48
C VAL A 192 2.77 -16.86 -8.49
N GLU A 193 1.54 -17.22 -8.13
CA GLU A 193 0.57 -17.79 -9.06
C GLU A 193 -0.51 -16.76 -9.35
N ILE A 194 -0.86 -16.56 -10.62
CA ILE A 194 -2.00 -15.76 -11.04
C ILE A 194 -3.08 -16.70 -11.56
N ILE A 195 -4.23 -16.71 -10.90
CA ILE A 195 -5.43 -17.42 -11.34
C ILE A 195 -6.30 -16.44 -12.11
N VAL A 196 -6.65 -16.81 -13.35
CA VAL A 196 -7.55 -16.02 -14.20
C VAL A 196 -8.71 -16.91 -14.63
N PRO A 197 -9.90 -16.74 -14.04
CA PRO A 197 -11.09 -17.43 -14.50
C PRO A 197 -11.37 -17.09 -15.96
N ASP A 198 -11.70 -18.11 -16.76
CA ASP A 198 -11.94 -18.03 -18.19
C ASP A 198 -10.90 -17.17 -18.94
N ALA A 199 -9.61 -17.50 -18.73
CA ALA A 199 -8.46 -16.75 -19.25
C ALA A 199 -8.54 -16.35 -20.73
N ALA A 200 -9.22 -17.14 -21.56
CA ALA A 200 -9.43 -16.86 -22.98
C ALA A 200 -10.29 -15.60 -23.24
N ILE A 201 -11.22 -15.27 -22.34
CA ILE A 201 -12.15 -14.14 -22.48
C ILE A 201 -11.95 -13.06 -21.42
N ASN A 202 -11.25 -13.33 -20.32
CA ASN A 202 -11.04 -12.38 -19.24
C ASN A 202 -10.35 -11.09 -19.72
N ASN A 203 -10.98 -9.94 -19.49
CA ASN A 203 -10.53 -8.63 -20.00
C ASN A 203 -9.92 -7.72 -18.92
N PHE A 204 -9.85 -8.19 -17.68
CA PHE A 204 -9.15 -7.49 -16.62
C PHE A 204 -7.63 -7.55 -16.85
N TRP A 205 -6.94 -6.48 -16.45
CA TRP A 205 -5.49 -6.39 -16.55
C TRP A 205 -4.81 -6.53 -15.19
N PHE A 206 -3.54 -6.92 -15.17
CA PHE A 206 -2.80 -6.94 -13.92
C PHE A 206 -2.41 -5.53 -13.48
N MET A 207 -1.78 -4.77 -14.37
CA MET A 207 -1.20 -3.49 -14.01
C MET A 207 -1.52 -2.42 -15.05
N GLY A 208 -2.06 -1.28 -14.60
CA GLY A 208 -2.33 -0.13 -15.42
C GLY A 208 -1.49 1.07 -14.99
N ASN A 209 -0.77 1.65 -15.95
CA ASN A 209 -0.13 2.95 -15.80
C ASN A 209 -0.54 3.85 -16.98
N GLN A 210 -1.34 4.88 -16.73
CA GLN A 210 -2.01 5.61 -17.80
C GLN A 210 -1.01 6.39 -18.67
N ASN A 211 -0.02 7.04 -18.06
CA ASN A 211 0.93 7.93 -18.73
C ASN A 211 2.36 7.81 -18.18
N GLY A 212 2.74 6.65 -17.67
CA GLY A 212 4.02 6.46 -16.98
C GLY A 212 4.82 5.24 -17.45
N ILE A 213 6.01 5.07 -16.88
CA ILE A 213 6.86 3.91 -17.15
C ILE A 213 6.46 2.77 -16.23
N THR A 214 6.34 1.59 -16.81
CA THR A 214 6.05 0.37 -16.04
C THR A 214 7.25 -0.57 -16.12
N LEU A 215 7.77 -0.96 -14.95
CA LEU A 215 8.90 -1.88 -14.81
C LEU A 215 8.41 -3.15 -14.14
N ALA A 216 8.82 -4.31 -14.65
CA ALA A 216 8.48 -5.59 -14.03
C ALA A 216 9.69 -6.53 -13.94
N SER A 217 9.89 -7.11 -12.76
CA SER A 217 10.83 -8.20 -12.53
C SER A 217 10.09 -9.39 -11.93
N VAL A 218 10.28 -10.56 -12.53
CA VAL A 218 9.42 -11.72 -12.34
C VAL A 218 10.29 -12.98 -12.27
N ILE A 219 10.13 -13.73 -11.18
CA ILE A 219 10.83 -14.99 -10.91
C ILE A 219 9.78 -15.99 -10.42
N ASN A 220 9.77 -17.21 -10.97
CA ASN A 220 8.81 -18.26 -10.59
C ASN A 220 7.34 -17.77 -10.61
N LEU A 221 6.94 -17.16 -11.72
CA LEU A 221 5.56 -16.72 -11.95
C LEU A 221 4.82 -17.79 -12.77
N THR A 222 3.67 -18.24 -12.26
CA THR A 222 2.72 -19.08 -13.02
C THR A 222 1.50 -18.26 -13.39
N ALA A 223 1.12 -18.23 -14.66
CA ALA A 223 -0.09 -17.54 -15.14
C ALA A 223 -0.66 -18.21 -16.41
N PRO A 224 -1.98 -18.13 -16.68
CA PRO A 224 -2.58 -18.69 -17.88
C PRO A 224 -2.02 -18.05 -19.17
N LYS A 225 -1.42 -18.87 -20.03
CA LYS A 225 -0.84 -18.42 -21.31
C LYS A 225 -1.84 -17.64 -22.17
N ALA A 226 -3.09 -18.11 -22.26
CA ALA A 226 -4.14 -17.48 -23.06
C ALA A 226 -4.43 -16.02 -22.64
N TRP A 227 -4.24 -15.69 -21.37
CA TRP A 227 -4.43 -14.32 -20.86
C TRP A 227 -3.19 -13.45 -21.09
N ILE A 228 -1.99 -14.03 -20.92
CA ILE A 228 -0.71 -13.35 -21.20
C ILE A 228 -0.55 -13.00 -22.68
N ASP A 229 -0.85 -13.94 -23.57
CA ASP A 229 -0.75 -13.75 -25.04
C ASP A 229 -1.65 -12.62 -25.54
N ARG A 230 -2.77 -12.36 -24.85
CA ARG A 230 -3.68 -11.25 -25.13
C ARG A 230 -3.19 -9.90 -24.58
N GLY A 231 -1.98 -9.85 -24.04
CA GLY A 231 -1.36 -8.62 -23.52
C GLY A 231 -1.99 -8.11 -22.22
N ARG A 232 -2.74 -8.94 -21.49
CA ARG A 232 -3.50 -8.51 -20.31
C ARG A 232 -2.64 -8.27 -19.06
N PHE A 233 -1.36 -8.62 -19.09
CA PHE A 233 -0.47 -8.36 -17.96
C PHE A 233 -0.19 -6.84 -17.77
N PHE A 234 -0.15 -6.05 -18.85
CA PHE A 234 0.10 -4.61 -18.76
C PHE A 234 -0.90 -3.82 -19.60
N PHE A 235 -1.55 -2.84 -18.98
CA PHE A 235 -2.26 -1.76 -19.66
C PHE A 235 -1.34 -0.53 -19.77
N GLY A 236 -1.14 -0.02 -20.99
CA GLY A 236 -0.34 1.18 -21.23
C GLY A 236 -0.97 2.07 -22.29
N GLY A 237 -1.27 3.32 -21.92
CA GLY A 237 -1.75 4.37 -22.82
C GLY A 237 -3.24 4.33 -23.16
N VAL A 238 -3.79 5.50 -23.50
CA VAL A 238 -5.10 5.65 -24.17
C VAL A 238 -4.95 5.34 -25.66
N GLU A 239 -5.90 4.62 -26.25
CA GLU A 239 -5.93 4.21 -27.66
C GLU A 239 -6.05 5.37 -28.67
N SER A 240 -5.98 6.62 -28.21
CA SER A 240 -6.03 7.80 -29.08
C SER A 240 -4.62 8.21 -29.52
N GLU A 241 -4.30 7.84 -30.76
CA GLU A 241 -3.29 8.44 -31.65
C GLU A 241 -1.80 8.06 -31.43
N GLY A 242 -1.35 7.11 -32.27
CA GLY A 242 -0.16 7.30 -33.09
C GLY A 242 1.21 6.91 -32.54
N VAL A 243 1.45 6.87 -31.22
CA VAL A 243 2.78 6.49 -30.70
C VAL A 243 2.70 5.66 -29.42
N PHE A 244 2.78 4.33 -29.55
CA PHE A 244 3.09 3.45 -28.43
C PHE A 244 4.57 3.59 -28.04
N VAL A 245 4.93 4.55 -27.16
CA VAL A 245 6.23 4.50 -26.45
C VAL A 245 6.08 3.76 -25.11
N GLY A 246 5.37 2.63 -25.12
CA GLY A 246 5.40 1.70 -24.01
C GLY A 246 6.64 0.82 -24.11
N ARG A 247 7.84 1.34 -23.77
CA ARG A 247 9.03 0.49 -23.65
C ARG A 247 8.85 -0.41 -22.42
N ARG A 248 8.36 -1.63 -22.64
CA ARG A 248 8.33 -2.70 -21.65
C ARG A 248 9.76 -3.19 -21.44
N ILE A 249 10.33 -2.97 -20.26
CA ILE A 249 11.58 -3.59 -19.85
C ILE A 249 11.21 -4.77 -18.95
N VAL A 250 11.09 -5.95 -19.55
CA VAL A 250 10.92 -7.22 -18.83
C VAL A 250 12.27 -7.92 -18.86
N SER A 251 12.91 -8.09 -17.71
CA SER A 251 14.28 -8.65 -17.64
C SER A 251 14.34 -10.18 -17.63
N ASN A 252 13.21 -10.88 -17.86
CA ASN A 252 13.17 -12.34 -17.97
C ASN A 252 12.48 -12.79 -19.28
N PRO A 253 13.20 -13.42 -20.22
CA PRO A 253 12.68 -13.75 -21.56
C PRO A 253 11.60 -14.83 -21.58
N GLY A 254 11.35 -15.57 -20.48
CA GLY A 254 10.38 -16.67 -20.45
C GLY A 254 8.91 -16.28 -20.31
N ILE A 255 8.59 -14.98 -20.16
CA ILE A 255 7.21 -14.51 -19.85
C ILE A 255 6.52 -13.89 -21.07
N LEU A 256 7.27 -13.53 -22.12
CA LEU A 256 6.65 -13.02 -23.34
C LEU A 256 6.49 -14.17 -24.36
N PRO A 257 5.37 -14.22 -25.10
CA PRO A 257 5.31 -15.08 -26.28
C PRO A 257 6.50 -14.73 -27.18
N SER A 258 7.21 -15.75 -27.66
CA SER A 258 8.22 -15.60 -28.70
C SER A 258 7.57 -14.85 -29.88
N VAL A 259 8.19 -13.75 -30.28
CA VAL A 259 7.77 -12.92 -31.43
C VAL A 259 7.73 -13.76 -32.69
#